data_AF-A0A9E5BTJ3-F1
#
_entry.id   AF-A0A9E5BTJ3-F1
#
_cell.length_a   1.000
_cell.length_b   1.000
_cell.length_c   1.000
_cell.angle_alpha   90.00
_cell.angle_beta   90.00
_cell.angle_gamma   90.00
#
_symmetry.space_group_name_H-M   'P 1'
#
loop_
_entity.id
_entity.type
_entity.pdbx_description
1 polymer ?
#
loop_
_entity_poly.entity_id
_entity_poly.type
_entity_poly.pdbx_seq_one_letter_code
_entity_poly.pdbx_strand_id
1 'polypeptide(L)'
;DGDGCTDEQELGVDETLGGRRNYLNSWDFYDVNGDLVVNLVNDILGVARAFGPSTGPDYDPAMDRSPAPAPGVDPADPAVMEPWDTGPPDGSINIPTDLLGVAIQFGHRCT
;
A
#
# COMPACT_ATOMS: atom_id res chain seq x y z
N ASP A 1 -5.49 9.80 -5.46
CA ASP A 1 -4.89 10.72 -4.43
C ASP A 1 -3.36 10.98 -4.52
N GLY A 2 -2.70 10.59 -5.61
CA GLY A 2 -1.26 10.82 -5.80
C GLY A 2 -0.38 9.62 -5.45
N ASP A 3 -0.98 8.47 -5.16
CA ASP A 3 -0.33 7.15 -5.07
C ASP A 3 0.08 6.56 -6.44
N GLY A 4 -0.43 7.12 -7.55
CA GLY A 4 -0.14 6.71 -8.92
C GLY A 4 -1.37 6.23 -9.70
N CYS A 5 -2.44 5.85 -9.00
CA CYS A 5 -3.73 5.53 -9.59
C CYS A 5 -4.57 6.81 -9.82
N THR A 6 -5.43 6.78 -10.84
CA THR A 6 -6.45 7.82 -11.02
C THR A 6 -7.68 7.48 -10.19
N ASP A 7 -8.41 8.50 -9.72
CA ASP A 7 -9.67 8.31 -8.99
C ASP A 7 -10.67 7.40 -9.75
N GLU A 8 -10.67 7.46 -11.10
CA GLU A 8 -11.51 6.60 -11.94
C GLU A 8 -11.08 5.13 -11.93
N GLN A 9 -9.77 4.85 -11.83
CA GLN A 9 -9.24 3.50 -11.70
C GLN A 9 -9.55 2.92 -10.33
N GLU A 10 -9.40 3.71 -9.27
CA GLU A 10 -9.63 3.34 -7.86
C GLU A 10 -11.06 2.93 -7.59
N LEU A 11 -12.02 3.58 -8.27
CA LEU A 11 -13.43 3.23 -8.23
C LEU A 11 -13.79 2.00 -9.08
N GLY A 12 -12.82 1.39 -9.77
CA GLY A 12 -12.99 0.15 -10.51
C GLY A 12 -13.34 -1.04 -9.62
N VAL A 13 -13.83 -2.13 -10.23
CA VAL A 13 -14.22 -3.35 -9.49
C VAL A 13 -13.11 -4.40 -9.39
N ASP A 14 -11.96 -4.16 -10.02
CA ASP A 14 -10.85 -5.11 -10.13
C ASP A 14 -9.61 -4.53 -9.46
N GLU A 15 -9.25 -5.10 -8.30
CA GLU A 15 -8.09 -4.66 -7.52
C GLU A 15 -6.76 -4.78 -8.27
N THR A 16 -6.68 -5.75 -9.20
CA THR A 16 -5.46 -5.99 -9.97
C THR A 16 -5.23 -4.92 -11.03
N LEU A 17 -6.26 -4.13 -11.35
CA LEU A 17 -6.23 -3.01 -12.28
C LEU A 17 -6.35 -1.65 -11.57
N GLY A 18 -6.09 -1.62 -10.26
CA GLY A 18 -6.12 -0.40 -9.48
C GLY A 18 -7.49 -0.06 -8.90
N GLY A 19 -8.51 -0.92 -9.06
CA GLY A 19 -9.84 -0.73 -8.48
C GLY A 19 -9.98 -1.18 -7.03
N ARG A 20 -11.18 -0.99 -6.47
CA ARG A 20 -11.51 -1.30 -5.08
C ARG A 20 -10.52 -0.66 -4.11
N ARG A 21 -10.20 0.60 -4.39
CA ARG A 21 -9.30 1.44 -3.62
C ARG A 21 -10.02 2.70 -3.19
N ASN A 22 -9.45 3.37 -2.21
CA ASN A 22 -9.94 4.64 -1.73
C ASN A 22 -9.16 5.76 -2.40
N TYR A 23 -9.82 6.49 -3.31
CA TYR A 23 -9.23 7.63 -4.03
C TYR A 23 -8.82 8.84 -3.18
N LEU A 24 -9.02 8.78 -1.86
CA LEU A 24 -8.59 9.74 -0.85
C LEU A 24 -7.46 9.18 0.05
N ASN A 25 -7.08 7.91 -0.10
CA ASN A 25 -6.06 7.24 0.70
C ASN A 25 -4.78 6.97 -0.11
N SER A 26 -3.84 7.92 -0.08
CA SER A 26 -2.59 7.85 -0.84
C SER A 26 -1.60 6.76 -0.38
N TRP A 27 -2.05 5.83 0.44
CA TRP A 27 -1.26 4.75 1.02
C TRP A 27 -1.79 3.37 0.66
N ASP A 28 -2.95 3.24 0.01
CA ASP A 28 -3.50 1.91 -0.29
C ASP A 28 -2.80 1.23 -1.48
N PHE A 29 -2.22 1.96 -2.45
CA PHE A 29 -1.37 1.38 -3.50
C PHE A 29 0.10 1.31 -3.06
N TYR A 30 0.56 0.11 -2.69
CA TYR A 30 1.88 -0.09 -2.07
C TYR A 30 3.01 -0.27 -3.10
N ASP A 31 3.10 0.66 -4.05
CA ASP A 31 4.19 0.78 -5.01
C ASP A 31 5.29 1.68 -4.43
N VAL A 32 6.44 1.10 -4.11
CA VAL A 32 7.52 1.84 -3.43
C VAL A 32 8.46 2.52 -4.40
N ASN A 33 8.47 2.12 -5.68
CA ASN A 33 9.36 2.68 -6.69
C ASN A 33 8.66 3.62 -7.68
N GLY A 34 7.32 3.69 -7.62
CA GLY A 34 6.47 4.57 -8.42
C GLY A 34 6.38 4.15 -9.90
N ASP A 35 6.57 2.87 -10.22
CA ASP A 35 6.47 2.35 -11.59
C ASP A 35 5.05 1.90 -12.00
N LEU A 36 4.08 2.11 -11.11
CA LEU A 36 2.66 1.78 -11.22
C LEU A 36 2.38 0.28 -11.26
N VAL A 37 3.33 -0.55 -10.81
CA VAL A 37 3.20 -2.02 -10.76
C VAL A 37 3.84 -2.61 -9.51
N VAL A 38 3.02 -3.14 -8.61
CA VAL A 38 3.53 -3.85 -7.43
C VAL A 38 4.12 -5.21 -7.84
N ASN A 39 5.42 -5.37 -7.68
CA ASN A 39 6.16 -6.55 -8.10
C ASN A 39 7.15 -7.06 -7.02
N LEU A 40 7.72 -8.24 -7.29
CA LEU A 40 8.60 -8.90 -6.33
C LEU A 40 9.93 -8.15 -6.15
N VAL A 41 10.54 -7.69 -7.24
CA VAL A 41 11.95 -7.26 -7.23
C VAL A 41 12.10 -5.87 -6.62
N ASN A 42 11.18 -4.96 -6.97
CA ASN A 42 11.25 -3.57 -6.59
C ASN A 42 10.52 -3.32 -5.27
N ASP A 43 9.30 -3.84 -5.13
CA ASP A 43 8.43 -3.51 -4.00
C ASP A 43 8.61 -4.47 -2.84
N ILE A 44 8.29 -5.75 -3.03
CA ILE A 44 8.31 -6.73 -1.94
C ILE A 44 9.73 -6.91 -1.39
N LEU A 45 10.72 -7.14 -2.26
CA LEU A 45 12.11 -7.23 -1.83
C LEU A 45 12.69 -5.88 -1.41
N GLY A 46 12.13 -4.75 -1.87
CA GLY A 46 12.44 -3.41 -1.37
C GLY A 46 12.12 -3.32 0.12
N VAL A 47 10.85 -3.52 0.46
CA VAL A 47 10.36 -3.52 1.85
C VAL A 47 11.11 -4.55 2.71
N ALA A 48 11.32 -5.78 2.20
CA ALA A 48 12.06 -6.81 2.94
C ALA A 48 13.50 -6.40 3.30
N ARG A 49 14.17 -5.61 2.44
CA ARG A 49 15.54 -5.13 2.69
C ARG A 49 15.59 -4.00 3.71
N ALA A 50 14.52 -3.21 3.82
CA ALA A 50 14.41 -2.12 4.80
C ALA A 50 13.80 -2.57 6.14
N PHE A 51 13.46 -3.86 6.29
CA PHE A 51 12.98 -4.41 7.56
C PHE A 51 13.90 -4.02 8.71
N GLY A 52 13.33 -3.41 9.74
CA GLY A 52 14.14 -2.91 10.84
C GLY A 52 13.49 -1.78 11.63
N PRO A 53 14.25 -1.21 12.57
CA PRO A 53 13.76 -0.15 13.45
C PRO A 53 13.50 1.17 12.71
N SER A 54 12.64 1.98 13.33
CA SER A 54 12.24 3.36 12.97
C SER A 54 13.36 4.38 12.79
N THR A 55 14.60 3.99 13.09
CA THR A 55 15.76 4.88 13.19
C THR A 55 16.97 4.19 12.60
N GLY A 56 17.60 4.84 11.63
CA GLY A 56 18.78 4.31 10.97
C GLY A 56 18.91 4.85 9.55
N PRO A 57 20.06 4.61 8.91
CA PRO A 57 20.28 4.97 7.51
C PRO A 57 19.40 4.17 6.54
N ASP A 58 18.85 3.04 6.99
CA ASP A 58 18.10 2.10 6.15
C ASP A 58 16.57 2.27 6.27
N TYR A 59 16.10 3.18 7.13
CA TYR A 59 14.67 3.50 7.23
C TYR A 59 14.24 4.39 6.07
N ASP A 60 13.20 3.95 5.35
CA ASP A 60 12.55 4.70 4.28
C ASP A 60 11.04 4.73 4.51
N PRO A 61 10.40 5.91 4.69
CA PRO A 61 8.96 6.00 4.87
C PRO A 61 8.16 5.50 3.66
N ALA A 62 8.77 5.38 2.48
CA ALA A 62 8.11 4.76 1.33
C ALA A 62 7.85 3.26 1.56
N MET A 63 8.63 2.60 2.43
CA MET A 63 8.57 1.17 2.75
C MET A 63 7.88 0.88 4.09
N ASP A 64 7.23 1.88 4.68
CA ASP A 64 6.52 1.81 5.95
C ASP A 64 5.03 2.13 5.74
N ARG A 65 4.16 1.27 6.24
CA ARG A 65 2.71 1.44 6.25
C ARG A 65 2.17 1.03 7.61
N SER A 66 1.14 1.72 8.05
CA SER A 66 0.33 1.28 9.18
C SER A 66 -0.66 0.20 8.74
N PRO A 67 -1.12 -0.64 9.69
CA PRO A 67 -2.18 -1.59 9.44
C PRO A 67 -3.38 -0.89 8.81
N ALA A 68 -4.09 -1.65 7.98
CA ALA A 68 -5.34 -1.16 7.43
C ALA A 68 -6.26 -0.65 8.56
N PRO A 69 -6.89 0.52 8.38
CA PRO A 69 -7.74 1.11 9.41
C PRO A 69 -8.83 0.11 9.77
N ALA A 70 -9.28 0.11 11.04
CA ALA A 70 -10.28 -0.86 11.48
C ALA A 70 -11.55 -0.81 10.58
N PRO A 71 -12.27 -1.93 10.40
CA PRO A 71 -13.46 -1.97 9.56
C PRO A 71 -14.44 -0.85 9.94
N GLY A 72 -14.84 -0.03 8.96
CA GLY A 72 -15.72 1.12 9.16
C GLY A 72 -15.03 2.44 9.54
N VAL A 73 -13.70 2.52 9.46
CA VAL A 73 -12.93 3.77 9.67
C VAL A 73 -12.41 4.37 8.35
N ASP A 74 -12.73 3.77 7.21
CA ASP A 74 -12.47 4.39 5.90
C ASP A 74 -13.38 5.63 5.67
N PRO A 75 -12.81 6.82 5.41
CA PRO A 75 -13.57 8.03 5.03
C PRO A 75 -14.33 7.93 3.70
N ALA A 76 -13.99 7.00 2.79
CA ALA A 76 -14.52 6.90 1.44
C ALA A 76 -15.55 5.78 1.21
N ASP A 77 -15.44 4.63 1.90
CA ASP A 77 -16.53 3.65 1.97
C ASP A 77 -16.46 2.78 3.25
N PRO A 78 -17.33 2.99 4.25
CA PRO A 78 -17.33 2.20 5.48
C PRO A 78 -17.82 0.75 5.30
N ALA A 79 -18.25 0.33 4.10
CA ALA A 79 -18.88 -0.96 3.87
C ALA A 79 -17.92 -2.11 3.51
N VAL A 80 -16.75 -1.84 2.94
CA VAL A 80 -15.79 -2.90 2.55
C VAL A 80 -14.36 -2.40 2.76
N MET A 81 -13.76 -2.80 3.87
CA MET A 81 -12.31 -2.68 4.07
C MET A 81 -11.63 -3.84 3.34
N GLU A 82 -10.76 -3.51 2.40
CA GLU A 82 -9.99 -4.47 1.63
C GLU A 82 -8.67 -4.81 2.34
N PRO A 83 -8.11 -6.00 2.11
CA PRO A 83 -6.83 -6.40 2.70
C PRO A 83 -5.62 -5.51 2.32
N TRP A 84 -5.76 -4.68 1.28
CA TRP A 84 -4.73 -3.79 0.76
C TRP A 84 -4.92 -2.32 1.17
N ASP A 85 -5.95 -2.00 1.95
CA ASP A 85 -6.22 -0.63 2.41
C ASP A 85 -5.23 -0.20 3.51
N THR A 86 -3.93 -0.11 3.18
CA THR A 86 -2.90 0.29 4.15
C THR A 86 -3.01 1.77 4.53
N GLY A 87 -2.46 2.10 5.70
CA GLY A 87 -2.44 3.48 6.19
C GLY A 87 -1.05 4.15 6.10
N PRO A 88 -0.91 5.39 6.59
CA PRO A 88 0.35 6.13 6.59
C PRO A 88 1.46 5.40 7.38
N PRO A 89 2.74 5.74 7.17
CA PRO A 89 3.86 5.18 7.95
C PRO A 89 3.63 5.25 9.46
N ASP A 90 3.90 4.15 10.18
CA ASP A 90 3.79 4.10 11.65
C ASP A 90 5.14 4.23 12.37
N GLY A 91 6.22 4.35 11.59
CA GLY A 91 7.57 4.39 12.07
C GLY A 91 8.15 3.00 12.29
N SER A 92 7.62 1.92 11.73
CA SER A 92 8.24 0.61 11.86
C SER A 92 8.03 -0.28 10.65
N ILE A 93 9.12 -0.62 9.95
CA ILE A 93 9.08 -1.57 8.83
C ILE A 93 9.13 -2.99 9.40
N ASN A 94 7.98 -3.64 9.42
CA ASN A 94 7.75 -4.92 10.06
C ASN A 94 7.15 -5.97 9.09
N ILE A 95 7.16 -7.23 9.52
CA ILE A 95 6.65 -8.32 8.66
C ILE A 95 5.12 -8.30 8.57
N PRO A 96 4.36 -8.25 9.68
CA PRO A 96 2.90 -8.37 9.63
C PRO A 96 2.21 -7.32 8.77
N THR A 97 2.68 -6.08 8.80
CA THR A 97 2.04 -4.96 8.14
C THR A 97 2.69 -4.66 6.80
N ASP A 98 4.00 -4.41 6.77
CA ASP A 98 4.67 -3.90 5.58
C ASP A 98 4.90 -4.98 4.55
N LEU A 99 5.63 -6.02 4.95
CA LEU A 99 6.03 -7.07 4.01
C LEU A 99 4.84 -7.89 3.51
N LEU A 100 3.92 -8.25 4.41
CA LEU A 100 2.70 -8.95 4.00
C LEU A 100 1.72 -8.01 3.29
N GLY A 101 1.64 -6.74 3.69
CA GLY A 101 0.79 -5.73 3.04
C GLY A 101 1.17 -5.52 1.58
N VAL A 102 2.46 -5.30 1.29
CA VAL A 102 2.95 -5.18 -0.09
C VAL A 102 2.79 -6.50 -0.86
N ALA A 103 2.99 -7.66 -0.20
CA ALA A 103 2.89 -8.96 -0.86
C ALA A 103 1.46 -9.32 -1.27
N ILE A 104 0.43 -8.88 -0.53
CA ILE A 104 -0.98 -9.07 -0.88
C ILE A 104 -1.32 -8.33 -2.17
N GLN A 105 -0.61 -7.24 -2.49
CA GLN A 105 -0.81 -6.44 -3.69
C GLN A 105 0.01 -6.92 -4.89
N PHE A 106 0.72 -8.05 -4.80
CA PHE A 106 1.56 -8.55 -5.88
C PHE A 106 0.79 -8.66 -7.21
N GLY A 107 1.26 -7.95 -8.22
CA GLY A 107 0.66 -7.91 -9.56
C GLY A 107 -0.42 -6.84 -9.75
N HIS A 108 -0.76 -6.06 -8.72
CA HIS A 108 -1.64 -4.91 -8.86
C HIS A 108 -0.95 -3.81 -9.69
N ARG A 109 -1.72 -3.10 -10.50
CA ARG A 109 -1.22 -2.05 -11.39
C ARG A 109 -2.23 -0.92 -11.57
N CYS A 110 -1.74 0.28 -11.84
CA CYS A 110 -2.55 1.44 -12.22
C CYS A 110 -2.32 1.74 -13.72
N THR A 111 -3.22 1.30 -14.61
CA THR A 111 -3.09 1.46 -16.09
C THR A 111 -4.37 1.88 -16.79
#